data_AF-A0A7J7DT38-F1
#
_entry.id   AF-A0A7J7DT38-F1
#
_cell.length_a   1.000
_cell.length_b   1.000
_cell.length_c   1.000
_cell.angle_alpha   90.00
_cell.angle_beta   90.00
_cell.angle_gamma   90.00
#
_symmetry.space_group_name_H-M   'P 1'
#
loop_
_entity.id
_entity.type
_entity.pdbx_description
1 polymer ?
#
loop_
_entity_poly.entity_id
_entity_poly.type
_entity_poly.pdbx_seq_one_letter_code
_entity_poly.pdbx_strand_id
1 'polypeptide(L)'
;MASQSLPYPILCASFNQDNSGFAISTKDGFKIFDSNTGRLCYERGIGAFVIVEMLYSSSLLAIVGAGEQPSLSPRRLCLFNTTTGSALRDLNFLTTILAVRLNQKRLVVVLEEKTYIYDSNSLAILDTIDTVPNLKGLCAFSPNLDGCFLALPASLTKGSVMVYNVMEVRLHCEIDAHRAPLSAIALSSNGMYIATASEQGTIIRVYLVSEATKSCSFRRGTYPSTIFSLSFGPSIQLPDILVATSSSGSVHAFSLGFAISQRCRRSTSFLGSILPSSVNDALDPAHHHVLHNAVSPGTKSCVVVRKVDKVADASTSEFVACRATLSILTYDGYFQEYVLSINNQNESSWSLEREFNLLTVLSDSAKSS
;
A
#
# COMPACT_ATOMS: atom_id res chain seq x y z
N MET A 1 -22.16 27.90 7.78
CA MET A 1 -21.17 27.32 6.84
C MET A 1 -21.63 25.92 6.54
N ALA A 2 -21.97 25.63 5.27
CA ALA A 2 -22.54 24.34 4.89
C ALA A 2 -21.57 23.22 5.25
N SER A 3 -22.01 22.27 6.08
CA SER A 3 -21.31 21.02 6.32
C SER A 3 -21.24 20.27 5.00
N GLN A 4 -20.10 20.36 4.30
CA GLN A 4 -19.81 19.42 3.23
C GLN A 4 -19.84 18.03 3.87
N SER A 5 -20.87 17.24 3.55
CA SER A 5 -20.90 15.82 3.87
C SER A 5 -19.60 15.23 3.33
N LEU A 6 -18.82 14.57 4.18
CA LEU A 6 -17.62 13.88 3.71
C LEU A 6 -18.04 12.93 2.57
N PRO A 7 -17.24 12.85 1.50
CA PRO A 7 -17.60 12.02 0.34
C PRO A 7 -17.70 10.54 0.68
N TYR A 8 -17.10 10.12 1.81
CA TYR A 8 -17.05 8.74 2.27
C TYR A 8 -17.33 8.62 3.77
N PRO A 9 -18.00 7.54 4.22
CA PRO A 9 -18.20 7.25 5.64
C PRO A 9 -16.91 6.85 6.37
N ILE A 10 -15.95 6.26 5.66
CA ILE A 10 -14.64 5.87 6.20
C ILE A 10 -13.64 7.02 6.07
N LEU A 11 -12.98 7.35 7.18
CA LEU A 11 -11.90 8.34 7.26
C LEU A 11 -10.53 7.71 6.96
N CYS A 12 -10.29 6.52 7.49
CA CYS A 12 -9.05 5.75 7.33
C CYS A 12 -9.36 4.27 7.10
N ALA A 13 -8.60 3.63 6.23
CA ALA A 13 -8.57 2.18 6.06
C ALA A 13 -7.11 1.75 5.86
N SER A 14 -6.61 0.85 6.69
CA SER A 14 -5.23 0.37 6.63
C SER A 14 -5.14 -1.11 6.98
N PHE A 15 -4.35 -1.86 6.23
CA PHE A 15 -3.96 -3.23 6.57
C PHE A 15 -2.70 -3.20 7.44
N ASN A 16 -2.55 -4.20 8.33
CA ASN A 16 -1.28 -4.40 9.01
C ASN A 16 -0.20 -4.95 8.06
N GLN A 17 1.05 -4.98 8.53
CA GLN A 17 2.26 -5.22 7.75
C GLN A 17 2.30 -6.60 7.08
N ASP A 18 1.63 -7.60 7.67
CA ASP A 18 1.52 -8.98 7.20
C ASP A 18 0.15 -9.30 6.58
N ASN A 19 -0.71 -8.28 6.39
CA ASN A 19 -2.06 -8.39 5.80
C ASN A 19 -3.00 -9.36 6.55
N SER A 20 -2.69 -9.69 7.80
CA SER A 20 -3.48 -10.59 8.66
C SER A 20 -4.66 -9.89 9.33
N GLY A 21 -4.59 -8.57 9.51
CA GLY A 21 -5.67 -7.74 10.04
C GLY A 21 -5.75 -6.38 9.36
N PHE A 22 -6.84 -5.68 9.60
CA PHE A 22 -7.02 -4.31 9.10
C PHE A 22 -7.81 -3.46 10.07
N ALA A 23 -7.57 -2.15 10.01
CA ALA A 23 -8.29 -1.15 10.75
C ALA A 23 -9.10 -0.26 9.81
N ILE A 24 -10.29 0.14 10.26
CA ILE A 24 -11.08 1.22 9.65
C ILE A 24 -11.44 2.23 10.71
N SER A 25 -11.56 3.50 10.33
CA SER A 25 -12.11 4.54 11.19
C SER A 25 -13.24 5.30 10.50
N THR A 26 -14.20 5.73 11.30
CA THR A 26 -15.29 6.64 10.93
C THR A 26 -15.23 7.87 11.83
N LYS A 27 -16.23 8.75 11.76
CA LYS A 27 -16.37 9.86 12.71
C LYS A 27 -16.63 9.39 14.15
N ASP A 28 -17.21 8.19 14.28
CA ASP A 28 -17.69 7.68 15.57
C ASP A 28 -16.65 6.82 16.28
N GLY A 29 -15.54 6.46 15.63
CA GLY A 29 -14.58 5.56 16.22
C GLY A 29 -13.67 4.86 15.23
N PHE A 30 -13.02 3.80 15.71
CA PHE A 30 -12.30 2.86 14.86
C PHE A 30 -12.57 1.41 15.27
N LYS A 31 -12.39 0.51 14.30
CA LYS A 31 -12.56 -0.93 14.45
C LYS A 31 -11.37 -1.66 13.84
N ILE A 32 -11.02 -2.80 14.42
CA ILE A 32 -9.98 -3.71 13.94
C ILE A 32 -10.62 -5.05 13.63
N PHE A 33 -10.31 -5.60 12.48
CA PHE A 33 -10.82 -6.88 12.00
C PHE A 33 -9.70 -7.84 11.66
N ASP A 34 -9.96 -9.13 11.82
CA ASP A 34 -9.13 -10.19 11.26
C ASP A 34 -9.46 -10.38 9.78
N SER A 35 -8.45 -10.26 8.92
CA SER A 35 -8.61 -10.33 7.45
C SER A 35 -9.03 -11.72 6.98
N ASN A 36 -8.66 -12.79 7.70
CA ASN A 36 -8.94 -14.18 7.30
C ASN A 36 -10.39 -14.57 7.57
N THR A 37 -10.96 -14.11 8.67
CA THR A 37 -12.27 -14.51 9.19
C THR A 37 -13.32 -13.43 9.02
N GLY A 38 -12.92 -12.16 8.84
CA GLY A 38 -13.81 -11.00 8.86
C GLY A 38 -14.32 -10.65 10.27
N ARG A 39 -13.79 -11.31 11.31
CA ARG A 39 -14.23 -11.10 12.69
C ARG A 39 -13.75 -9.75 13.22
N LEU A 40 -14.64 -9.03 13.91
CA LEU A 40 -14.29 -7.86 14.70
C LEU A 40 -13.42 -8.27 15.91
N CYS A 41 -12.19 -7.76 15.96
CA CYS A 41 -11.21 -8.02 17.01
C CYS A 41 -11.24 -6.96 18.11
N TYR A 42 -11.46 -5.70 17.75
CA TYR A 42 -11.48 -4.58 18.68
C TYR A 42 -12.34 -3.45 18.13
N GLU A 43 -13.05 -2.75 19.02
CA GLU A 43 -13.82 -1.56 18.69
C GLU A 43 -13.60 -0.49 19.75
N ARG A 44 -13.41 0.74 19.27
CA ARG A 44 -13.48 1.95 20.07
C ARG A 44 -14.52 2.87 19.47
N GLY A 45 -15.70 2.91 20.07
CA GLY A 45 -16.84 3.74 19.61
C GLY A 45 -16.81 5.20 20.06
N ILE A 46 -15.62 5.80 20.19
CA ILE A 46 -15.48 7.23 20.50
C ILE A 46 -14.28 7.82 19.76
N GLY A 47 -14.55 8.88 19.00
CA GLY A 47 -13.56 9.77 18.41
C GLY A 47 -13.29 9.52 16.94
N ALA A 48 -13.14 10.60 16.17
CA ALA A 48 -12.77 10.55 14.77
C ALA A 48 -11.24 10.46 14.63
N PHE A 49 -10.76 9.47 13.88
CA PHE A 49 -9.32 9.26 13.64
C PHE A 49 -9.02 9.24 12.15
N VAL A 50 -7.99 9.98 11.73
CA VAL A 50 -7.53 10.03 10.33
C VAL A 50 -6.44 8.99 10.03
N ILE A 51 -5.77 8.49 11.07
CA ILE A 51 -4.75 7.45 10.96
C ILE A 51 -4.99 6.45 12.10
N VAL A 52 -5.08 5.17 11.73
CA VAL A 52 -5.09 4.04 12.66
C VAL A 52 -4.16 2.98 12.08
N GLU A 53 -2.93 2.96 12.55
CA GLU A 53 -1.87 2.07 12.06
C GLU A 53 -1.54 1.01 13.10
N MET A 54 -1.59 -0.25 12.68
CA MET A 54 -1.33 -1.40 13.54
C MET A 54 0.17 -1.73 13.58
N LEU A 55 0.64 -2.33 14.68
CA LEU A 55 1.91 -3.04 14.69
C LEU A 55 1.67 -4.54 14.63
N TYR A 56 1.68 -5.10 13.41
CA TYR A 56 1.34 -6.50 13.13
C TYR A 56 0.01 -6.89 13.79
N SER A 57 0.00 -7.96 14.58
CA SER A 57 -1.14 -8.41 15.39
C SER A 57 -0.97 -8.09 16.89
N SER A 58 -0.09 -7.14 17.24
CA SER A 58 0.10 -6.71 18.64
C SER A 58 -1.04 -5.80 19.11
N SER A 59 -1.07 -5.51 20.41
CA SER A 59 -2.03 -4.56 20.98
C SER A 59 -1.63 -3.09 20.80
N LEU A 60 -0.45 -2.81 20.26
CA LEU A 60 0.03 -1.45 20.02
C LEU A 60 -0.54 -0.89 18.70
N LEU A 61 -1.16 0.29 18.81
CA LEU A 61 -1.61 1.10 17.67
C LEU A 61 -0.95 2.47 17.68
N ALA A 62 -0.73 3.00 16.49
CA ALA A 62 -0.43 4.40 16.25
C ALA A 62 -1.69 5.09 15.73
N ILE A 63 -2.29 5.98 16.53
CA ILE A 63 -3.54 6.67 16.18
C ILE A 63 -3.36 8.19 16.14
N VAL A 64 -3.99 8.83 15.17
CA VAL A 64 -4.01 10.29 14.99
C VAL A 64 -5.45 10.78 14.85
N GLY A 65 -5.83 11.78 15.65
CA GLY A 65 -7.18 12.33 15.67
C GLY A 65 -7.51 13.20 14.46
N ALA A 66 -8.79 13.30 14.09
CA ALA A 66 -9.24 14.06 12.93
C ALA A 66 -9.36 15.58 13.15
N GLY A 67 -9.18 16.07 14.38
CA GLY A 67 -9.33 17.48 14.74
C GLY A 67 -10.77 17.92 15.03
N GLU A 68 -11.75 17.01 14.95
CA GLU A 68 -13.15 17.32 15.27
C GLU A 68 -13.36 17.61 16.77
N GLN A 69 -12.48 17.07 17.63
CA GLN A 69 -12.47 17.32 19.07
C GLN A 69 -11.10 17.88 19.51
N PRO A 70 -11.04 18.80 20.50
CA PRO A 70 -9.77 19.39 20.95
C PRO A 70 -8.75 18.36 21.45
N SER A 71 -9.22 17.24 22.03
CA SER A 71 -8.38 16.13 22.50
C SER A 71 -7.78 15.30 21.35
N LEU A 72 -8.39 15.33 20.16
CA LEU A 72 -8.07 14.52 18.99
C LEU A 72 -7.42 15.36 17.90
N SER A 73 -6.28 15.98 18.22
CA SER A 73 -5.54 16.82 17.27
C SER A 73 -4.91 16.00 16.13
N PRO A 74 -4.94 16.50 14.87
CA PRO A 74 -4.23 15.89 13.75
C PRO A 74 -2.70 16.06 13.83
N ARG A 75 -2.22 16.78 14.84
CA ARG A 75 -0.80 17.01 15.13
C ARG A 75 -0.28 16.20 16.33
N ARG A 76 -1.12 15.34 16.89
CA ARG A 76 -0.79 14.48 18.03
C ARG A 76 -0.86 13.02 17.59
N LEU A 77 0.29 12.34 17.63
CA LEU A 77 0.36 10.90 17.51
C LEU A 77 0.19 10.29 18.90
N CYS A 78 -0.78 9.41 19.06
CA CYS A 78 -0.96 8.62 20.27
C CYS A 78 -0.57 7.16 20.01
N LEU A 79 0.33 6.63 20.83
CA LEU A 79 0.59 5.20 20.92
C LEU A 79 -0.40 4.59 21.91
N PHE A 80 -1.32 3.79 21.39
CA PHE A 80 -2.48 3.28 22.12
C PHE A 80 -2.39 1.77 22.31
N ASN A 81 -2.79 1.27 23.48
CA ASN A 81 -2.84 -0.16 23.77
C ASN A 81 -4.28 -0.64 23.78
N THR A 82 -4.62 -1.57 22.89
CA THR A 82 -5.98 -2.12 22.77
C THR A 82 -6.36 -3.05 23.91
N THR A 83 -5.40 -3.71 24.56
CA THR A 83 -5.65 -4.59 25.71
C THR A 83 -6.03 -3.79 26.95
N THR A 84 -5.33 -2.69 27.22
CA THR A 84 -5.62 -1.83 28.38
C THR A 84 -6.65 -0.75 28.07
N GLY A 85 -6.93 -0.48 26.80
CA GLY A 85 -7.81 0.60 26.38
C GLY A 85 -7.26 2.00 26.66
N SER A 86 -5.95 2.14 26.83
CA SER A 86 -5.31 3.39 27.27
C SER A 86 -4.17 3.87 26.37
N ALA A 87 -3.93 5.18 26.40
CA ALA A 87 -2.76 5.79 25.77
C ALA A 87 -1.50 5.43 26.55
N LEU A 88 -0.47 4.94 25.86
CA LEU A 88 0.85 4.65 26.41
C LEU A 88 1.74 5.90 26.36
N ARG A 89 1.76 6.58 25.21
CA ARG A 89 2.60 7.73 24.92
C ARG A 89 1.95 8.64 23.88
N ASP A 90 2.31 9.92 23.93
CA ASP A 90 1.89 10.93 22.96
C ASP A 90 3.10 11.68 22.43
N LEU A 91 3.11 11.92 21.13
CA LEU A 91 4.10 12.75 20.44
C LEU A 91 3.37 13.91 19.76
N ASN A 92 3.84 15.14 19.99
CA ASN A 92 3.24 16.35 19.45
C ASN A 92 4.12 16.92 18.33
N PHE A 93 3.49 17.29 17.23
CA PHE A 93 4.15 17.81 16.04
C PHE A 93 3.70 19.24 15.75
N LEU A 94 4.53 19.99 15.01
CA LEU A 94 4.24 21.38 14.66
C LEU A 94 3.12 21.48 13.62
N THR A 95 3.09 20.54 12.67
CA THR A 95 2.11 20.47 11.58
C THR A 95 1.37 19.13 11.59
N THR A 96 0.37 19.00 10.72
CA THR A 96 -0.49 17.82 10.62
C THR A 96 0.32 16.59 10.21
N ILE A 97 0.06 15.48 10.89
CA ILE A 97 0.61 14.17 10.54
C ILE A 97 -0.14 13.62 9.34
N LEU A 98 0.58 13.32 8.27
CA LEU A 98 0.00 12.86 7.00
C LEU A 98 0.10 11.34 6.84
N ALA A 99 1.15 10.71 7.37
CA ALA A 99 1.26 9.26 7.43
C ALA A 99 2.11 8.81 8.63
N VAL A 100 1.81 7.60 9.11
CA VAL A 100 2.60 6.91 10.12
C VAL A 100 2.93 5.52 9.61
N ARG A 101 4.17 5.08 9.75
CA ARG A 101 4.61 3.72 9.41
C ARG A 101 5.44 3.17 10.56
N LEU A 102 5.32 1.89 10.83
CA LEU A 102 6.01 1.27 11.96
C LEU A 102 6.41 -0.17 11.68
N ASN A 103 7.51 -0.59 12.28
CA ASN A 103 7.89 -1.98 12.49
C ASN A 103 8.37 -2.15 13.95
N GLN A 104 8.97 -3.30 14.27
CA GLN A 104 9.39 -3.60 15.64
C GLN A 104 10.56 -2.71 16.15
N LYS A 105 11.25 -1.99 15.26
CA LYS A 105 12.45 -1.18 15.59
C LYS A 105 12.34 0.30 15.23
N ARG A 106 11.41 0.68 14.35
CA ARG A 106 11.31 2.01 13.78
C ARG A 106 9.86 2.48 13.77
N LEU A 107 9.68 3.74 14.15
CA LEU A 107 8.45 4.49 13.97
C LEU A 107 8.77 5.68 13.06
N VAL A 108 8.08 5.78 11.93
CA VAL A 108 8.24 6.83 10.94
C VAL A 108 7.00 7.70 10.95
N VAL A 109 7.19 9.02 11.07
CA VAL A 109 6.11 10.00 11.05
C VAL A 109 6.36 10.99 9.92
N VAL A 110 5.45 11.02 8.95
CA VAL A 110 5.52 11.87 7.76
C VAL A 110 4.62 13.09 7.96
N LEU A 111 5.23 14.27 7.91
CA LEU A 111 4.56 15.57 7.79
C LEU A 111 4.69 16.06 6.34
N GLU A 112 4.22 17.27 6.07
CA GLU A 112 4.29 17.87 4.73
C GLU A 112 5.73 18.11 4.26
N GLU A 113 6.59 18.72 5.09
CA GLU A 113 7.96 19.11 4.70
C GLU A 113 9.05 18.35 5.48
N LYS A 114 8.65 17.49 6.42
CA LYS A 114 9.59 16.75 7.27
C LYS A 114 9.11 15.33 7.51
N THR A 115 10.04 14.39 7.54
CA THR A 115 9.80 13.03 8.02
C THR A 115 10.71 12.72 9.20
N TYR A 116 10.14 12.26 10.29
CA TYR A 116 10.87 11.88 11.50
C TYR A 116 11.02 10.37 11.57
N ILE A 117 12.22 9.91 11.89
CA ILE A 117 12.52 8.50 12.15
C ILE A 117 12.84 8.36 13.64
N TYR A 118 12.03 7.56 14.33
CA TYR A 118 12.19 7.26 15.75
C TYR A 118 12.62 5.80 15.96
N ASP A 119 13.35 5.56 17.04
CA ASP A 119 13.43 4.22 17.62
C ASP A 119 12.08 3.87 18.25
N SER A 120 11.48 2.75 17.87
CA SER A 120 10.11 2.39 18.29
C SER A 120 9.97 2.13 19.79
N ASN A 121 11.06 1.77 20.48
CA ASN A 121 11.03 1.39 21.89
C ASN A 121 11.29 2.60 22.80
N SER A 122 12.38 3.33 22.53
CA SER A 122 12.80 4.49 23.31
C SER A 122 12.09 5.78 22.91
N LEU A 123 11.52 5.84 21.70
CA LEU A 123 10.97 7.05 21.07
C LEU A 123 12.00 8.19 20.95
N ALA A 124 13.29 7.85 20.93
CA ALA A 124 14.34 8.79 20.56
C ALA A 124 14.28 9.07 19.05
N ILE A 125 14.43 10.34 18.68
CA ILE A 125 14.60 10.74 17.28
C ILE A 125 15.96 10.24 16.82
N LEU A 126 15.97 9.37 15.82
CA LEU A 126 17.17 8.88 15.16
C LEU A 126 17.56 9.78 13.99
N ASP A 127 16.57 10.30 13.27
CA ASP A 127 16.79 11.17 12.11
C ASP A 127 15.61 12.11 11.86
N THR A 128 15.89 13.19 11.14
CA THR A 128 14.89 14.09 10.58
C THR A 128 15.25 14.41 9.14
N ILE A 129 14.41 13.96 8.22
CA ILE A 129 14.58 14.17 6.78
C ILE A 129 13.74 15.38 6.38
N ASP A 130 14.38 16.41 5.82
CA ASP A 130 13.68 17.49 5.15
C ASP A 130 13.24 17.02 3.75
N THR A 131 11.94 17.13 3.45
CA THR A 131 11.34 16.62 2.21
C THR A 131 10.86 17.77 1.34
N VAL A 132 10.64 17.49 0.05
CA VAL A 132 9.75 18.34 -0.75
C VAL A 132 8.33 18.30 -0.16
N PRO A 133 7.49 19.34 -0.37
CA PRO A 133 6.11 19.37 0.11
C PRO A 133 5.29 18.13 -0.29
N ASN A 134 5.07 17.22 0.65
CA ASN A 134 4.35 15.97 0.46
C ASN A 134 2.88 16.11 0.88
N LEU A 135 2.12 16.93 0.14
CA LEU A 135 0.74 17.28 0.46
C LEU A 135 -0.22 16.09 0.66
N LYS A 136 0.09 14.94 0.04
CA LYS A 136 -0.73 13.72 0.09
C LYS A 136 -0.25 12.71 1.13
N GLY A 137 0.84 12.98 1.85
CA GLY A 137 1.46 12.02 2.77
C GLY A 137 1.98 10.75 2.08
N LEU A 138 2.31 10.84 0.79
CA LEU A 138 2.72 9.70 -0.02
C LEU A 138 4.05 9.14 0.51
N CYS A 139 4.04 7.88 0.93
CA CYS A 139 5.24 7.16 1.35
C CYS A 139 5.04 5.66 1.16
N ALA A 140 6.14 4.93 1.04
CA ALA A 140 6.14 3.47 1.19
C ALA A 140 7.20 3.07 2.20
N PHE A 141 6.92 2.03 2.97
CA PHE A 141 7.82 1.56 4.03
C PHE A 141 7.87 0.04 3.99
N SER A 142 9.08 -0.52 3.97
CA SER A 142 9.29 -1.95 4.10
C SER A 142 9.46 -2.34 5.57
N PRO A 143 8.60 -3.22 6.11
CA PRO A 143 8.64 -3.57 7.52
C PRO A 143 9.75 -4.59 7.85
N ASN A 144 10.39 -5.22 6.86
CA ASN A 144 11.49 -6.17 7.05
C ASN A 144 12.74 -5.46 7.60
N LEU A 145 13.39 -6.05 8.60
CA LEU A 145 14.53 -5.43 9.28
C LEU A 145 15.83 -5.42 8.44
N ASP A 146 16.04 -6.43 7.59
CA ASP A 146 17.21 -6.52 6.71
C ASP A 146 17.05 -5.61 5.48
N GLY A 147 15.81 -5.41 5.03
CA GLY A 147 15.42 -4.54 3.90
C GLY A 147 14.59 -3.33 4.32
N CYS A 148 14.89 -2.72 5.47
CA CYS A 148 14.05 -1.69 6.08
C CYS A 148 14.19 -0.33 5.38
N PHE A 149 13.53 -0.21 4.23
CA PHE A 149 13.56 1.00 3.40
C PHE A 149 12.33 1.88 3.58
N LEU A 150 12.53 3.19 3.49
CA LEU A 150 11.50 4.22 3.39
C LEU A 150 11.64 4.94 2.05
N ALA A 151 10.56 5.01 1.29
CA ALA A 151 10.50 5.72 0.03
C ALA A 151 9.62 6.97 0.15
N LEU A 152 10.14 8.11 -0.28
CA LEU A 152 9.49 9.41 -0.24
C LEU A 152 9.58 10.11 -1.62
N PRO A 153 8.58 10.91 -2.02
CA PRO A 153 8.70 11.74 -3.23
C PRO A 153 9.90 12.68 -3.14
N ALA A 154 10.63 12.83 -4.24
CA ALA A 154 11.80 13.70 -4.37
C ALA A 154 11.50 15.00 -5.14
N SER A 155 10.36 15.07 -5.85
CA SER A 155 10.00 16.19 -6.71
C SER A 155 8.49 16.42 -6.74
N LEU A 156 8.09 17.69 -6.85
CA LEU A 156 6.70 18.11 -7.06
C LEU A 156 6.27 18.09 -8.53
N THR A 157 7.23 18.08 -9.45
CA THR A 157 6.98 18.22 -10.90
C THR A 157 7.33 16.96 -11.67
N LYS A 158 8.23 16.13 -11.13
CA LYS A 158 8.67 14.87 -11.72
C LYS A 158 8.30 13.72 -10.78
N GLY A 159 8.21 12.53 -11.34
CA GLY A 159 7.94 11.32 -10.56
C GLY A 159 9.22 10.69 -10.06
N SER A 160 9.95 11.40 -9.20
CA SER A 160 11.22 10.95 -8.63
C SER A 160 11.03 10.52 -7.18
N VAL A 161 11.74 9.49 -6.73
CA VAL A 161 11.64 8.89 -5.40
C VAL A 161 13.01 8.87 -4.72
N MET A 162 13.10 9.37 -3.50
CA MET A 162 14.24 9.12 -2.60
C MET A 162 13.96 7.87 -1.77
N VAL A 163 14.92 6.95 -1.71
CA VAL A 163 14.85 5.75 -0.88
C VAL A 163 15.91 5.82 0.20
N TYR A 164 15.50 5.66 1.45
CA TYR A 164 16.34 5.71 2.65
C TYR A 164 16.41 4.35 3.31
N ASN A 165 17.61 3.91 3.71
CA ASN A 165 17.73 2.80 4.65
C ASN A 165 17.47 3.35 6.06
N VAL A 166 16.37 2.93 6.67
CA VAL A 166 15.89 3.46 7.97
C VAL A 166 16.63 2.81 9.14
N MET A 167 17.22 1.63 8.94
CA MET A 167 18.03 0.98 9.98
C MET A 167 19.40 1.63 10.10
N GLU A 168 20.03 1.92 8.95
CA GLU A 168 21.33 2.59 8.85
C GLU A 168 21.24 4.12 8.88
N VAL A 169 20.02 4.68 8.78
CA VAL A 169 19.75 6.12 8.83
C VAL A 169 20.54 6.86 7.75
N ARG A 170 20.39 6.43 6.49
CA ARG A 170 21.06 7.07 5.35
C ARG A 170 20.23 7.02 4.09
N LEU A 171 20.44 7.99 3.21
CA LEU A 171 19.96 7.93 1.83
C LEU A 171 20.62 6.74 1.12
N HIS A 172 19.80 5.89 0.50
CA HIS A 172 20.25 4.73 -0.25
C HIS A 172 20.38 5.05 -1.74
N CYS A 173 19.31 5.56 -2.36
CA CYS A 173 19.31 5.93 -3.77
C CYS A 173 18.19 6.90 -4.13
N GLU A 174 18.30 7.50 -5.32
CA GLU A 174 17.24 8.26 -5.98
C GLU A 174 16.80 7.54 -7.27
N ILE A 175 15.49 7.49 -7.51
CA ILE A 175 14.91 6.84 -8.69
C ILE A 175 14.05 7.86 -9.45
N ASP A 176 14.50 8.25 -10.64
CA ASP A 176 13.72 9.03 -11.60
C ASP A 176 12.71 8.13 -12.34
N ALA A 177 11.56 7.92 -11.70
CA ALA A 177 10.59 6.93 -12.17
C ALA A 177 9.67 7.45 -13.28
N HIS A 178 9.17 8.69 -13.21
CA HIS A 178 8.19 9.23 -14.16
C HIS A 178 8.47 10.69 -14.53
N ARG A 179 7.94 11.13 -15.68
CA ARG A 179 8.01 12.55 -16.10
C ARG A 179 7.00 13.45 -15.37
N ALA A 180 5.94 12.86 -14.82
CA ALA A 180 4.89 13.54 -14.07
C ALA A 180 4.94 13.12 -12.59
N PRO A 181 4.40 13.93 -11.66
CA PRO A 181 4.45 13.68 -10.21
C PRO A 181 3.90 12.31 -9.83
N LEU A 182 4.34 11.78 -8.68
CA LEU A 182 3.90 10.49 -8.19
C LEU A 182 2.47 10.55 -7.64
N SER A 183 1.70 9.51 -7.91
CA SER A 183 0.38 9.28 -7.30
C SER A 183 0.38 8.11 -6.33
N ALA A 184 1.21 7.09 -6.57
CA ALA A 184 1.32 5.91 -5.72
C ALA A 184 2.75 5.36 -5.70
N ILE A 185 3.17 4.87 -4.53
CA ILE A 185 4.45 4.19 -4.28
C ILE A 185 4.16 2.99 -3.39
N ALA A 186 4.77 1.84 -3.66
CA ALA A 186 4.74 0.69 -2.77
C ALA A 186 6.11 0.00 -2.74
N LEU A 187 6.52 -0.47 -1.58
CA LEU A 187 7.69 -1.34 -1.40
C LEU A 187 7.20 -2.77 -1.22
N SER A 188 7.97 -3.74 -1.70
CA SER A 188 7.76 -5.14 -1.32
C SER A 188 8.05 -5.33 0.17
N SER A 189 7.40 -6.32 0.80
CA SER A 189 7.53 -6.55 2.23
C SER A 189 8.97 -6.86 2.67
N ASN A 190 9.79 -7.40 1.77
CA ASN A 190 11.23 -7.65 1.95
C ASN A 190 12.15 -6.48 1.54
N GLY A 191 11.59 -5.39 1.00
CA GLY A 191 12.33 -4.18 0.64
C GLY A 191 13.14 -4.27 -0.66
N MET A 192 13.08 -5.39 -1.38
CA MET A 192 13.86 -5.59 -2.61
C MET A 192 13.33 -4.78 -3.79
N TYR A 193 12.01 -4.61 -3.90
CA TYR A 193 11.39 -3.96 -5.05
C TYR A 193 10.55 -2.77 -4.65
N ILE A 194 10.52 -1.77 -5.51
CA ILE A 194 9.65 -0.60 -5.40
C ILE A 194 8.80 -0.45 -6.66
N ALA A 195 7.49 -0.34 -6.49
CA ALA A 195 6.53 -0.02 -7.54
C ALA A 195 6.11 1.44 -7.45
N THR A 196 5.99 2.11 -8.59
CA THR A 196 5.63 3.52 -8.67
C THR A 196 4.62 3.77 -9.79
N ALA A 197 3.70 4.70 -9.56
CA ALA A 197 2.81 5.25 -10.57
C ALA A 197 2.79 6.78 -10.48
N SER A 198 2.68 7.45 -11.63
CA SER A 198 2.49 8.89 -11.70
C SER A 198 1.01 9.29 -11.69
N GLU A 199 0.71 10.58 -11.61
CA GLU A 199 -0.66 11.12 -11.73
C GLU A 199 -1.34 10.78 -13.06
N GLN A 200 -0.57 10.48 -14.11
CA GLN A 200 -1.13 9.92 -15.35
C GLN A 200 -1.69 8.51 -15.14
N GLY A 201 -1.05 7.72 -14.28
CA GLY A 201 -1.48 6.38 -13.88
C GLY A 201 -1.61 5.36 -15.01
N THR A 202 -1.13 5.65 -16.22
CA THR A 202 -1.20 4.75 -17.39
C THR A 202 -0.16 3.65 -17.35
N ILE A 203 0.97 3.90 -16.69
CA ILE A 203 2.09 2.97 -16.57
C ILE A 203 2.49 2.85 -15.11
N ILE A 204 2.71 1.61 -14.67
CA ILE A 204 3.31 1.27 -13.38
C ILE A 204 4.73 0.78 -13.65
N ARG A 205 5.70 1.29 -12.91
CA ARG A 205 7.11 0.89 -13.05
C ARG A 205 7.61 0.23 -11.78
N VAL A 206 8.41 -0.81 -11.93
CA VAL A 206 9.02 -1.55 -10.83
C VAL A 206 10.54 -1.48 -10.95
N TYR A 207 11.20 -1.16 -9.83
CA TYR A 207 12.64 -1.03 -9.73
C TYR A 207 13.18 -1.98 -8.66
N LEU A 208 14.40 -2.47 -8.88
CA LEU A 208 15.20 -3.12 -7.85
C LEU A 208 15.81 -2.02 -6.96
N VAL A 209 15.56 -2.09 -5.66
CA VAL A 209 15.95 -1.03 -4.72
C VAL A 209 17.47 -0.93 -4.60
N SER A 210 18.15 -2.08 -4.45
CA SER A 210 19.61 -2.15 -4.20
C SER A 210 20.48 -1.48 -5.26
N GLU A 211 20.01 -1.45 -6.51
CA GLU A 211 20.77 -0.93 -7.65
C GLU A 211 20.11 0.30 -8.29
N ALA A 212 18.93 0.71 -7.82
CA ALA A 212 18.09 1.71 -8.48
C ALA A 212 17.79 1.41 -9.97
N THR A 213 17.85 0.14 -10.37
CA THR A 213 17.66 -0.28 -11.77
C THR A 213 16.20 -0.59 -12.05
N LYS A 214 15.70 -0.11 -13.19
CA LYS A 214 14.35 -0.44 -13.64
C LYS A 214 14.28 -1.91 -14.02
N SER A 215 13.47 -2.66 -13.26
CA SER A 215 13.23 -4.08 -13.50
C SER A 215 12.22 -4.26 -14.64
N CYS A 216 11.01 -3.72 -14.47
CA CYS A 216 9.95 -3.82 -15.48
C CYS A 216 9.02 -2.60 -15.48
N SER A 217 8.20 -2.50 -16.53
CA SER A 217 7.08 -1.57 -16.55
C SER A 217 5.85 -2.20 -17.18
N PHE A 218 4.68 -1.86 -16.66
CA PHE A 218 3.40 -2.42 -17.07
C PHE A 218 2.49 -1.29 -17.53
N ARG A 219 1.86 -1.47 -18.68
CA ARG A 219 0.81 -0.56 -19.15
C ARG A 219 -0.51 -0.98 -18.48
N ARG A 220 -1.00 -0.16 -17.55
CA ARG A 220 -2.28 -0.35 -16.87
C ARG A 220 -3.45 -0.13 -17.83
N GLY A 221 -3.36 0.84 -18.73
CA GLY A 221 -4.35 1.11 -19.77
C GLY A 221 -4.00 2.30 -20.65
N THR A 222 -4.84 2.56 -21.66
CA THR A 222 -4.65 3.68 -22.60
C THR A 222 -4.99 5.02 -21.97
N TYR A 223 -6.12 5.08 -21.26
CA TYR A 223 -6.61 6.32 -20.66
C TYR A 223 -6.06 6.55 -19.26
N PRO A 224 -5.77 7.80 -18.85
CA PRO A 224 -5.38 8.12 -17.48
C PRO A 224 -6.40 7.65 -16.44
N SER A 225 -5.91 7.21 -15.28
CA SER A 225 -6.73 6.82 -14.12
C SER A 225 -5.85 6.92 -12.88
N THR A 226 -6.36 7.57 -11.83
CA THR A 226 -5.66 7.75 -10.57
C THR A 226 -5.47 6.40 -9.89
N ILE A 227 -4.22 5.99 -9.67
CA ILE A 227 -3.90 4.78 -8.90
C ILE A 227 -4.16 5.06 -7.42
N PHE A 228 -5.00 4.25 -6.78
CA PHE A 228 -5.31 4.41 -5.36
C PHE A 228 -4.41 3.57 -4.46
N SER A 229 -4.07 2.36 -4.88
CA SER A 229 -3.25 1.44 -4.09
C SER A 229 -2.45 0.51 -4.99
N LEU A 230 -1.24 0.17 -4.54
CA LEU A 230 -0.33 -0.80 -5.13
C LEU A 230 0.05 -1.82 -4.06
N SER A 231 0.04 -3.12 -4.38
CA SER A 231 0.48 -4.16 -3.46
C SER A 231 1.24 -5.26 -4.17
N PHE A 232 2.44 -5.55 -3.69
CA PHE A 232 3.15 -6.77 -4.06
C PHE A 232 2.53 -7.99 -3.38
N GLY A 233 2.65 -9.15 -4.04
CA GLY A 233 2.47 -10.45 -3.40
C GLY A 233 3.50 -10.67 -2.29
N PRO A 234 3.12 -11.33 -1.18
CA PRO A 234 4.08 -11.68 -0.13
C PRO A 234 5.10 -12.67 -0.73
N SER A 235 6.39 -12.34 -0.62
CA SER A 235 7.48 -13.21 -1.07
C SER A 235 8.75 -12.91 -0.29
N ILE A 236 9.54 -13.97 -0.02
CA ILE A 236 10.89 -13.84 0.53
C ILE A 236 11.87 -13.43 -0.58
N GLN A 237 11.63 -13.90 -1.81
CA GLN A 237 12.45 -13.63 -2.98
C GLN A 237 11.71 -12.64 -3.90
N LEU A 238 11.57 -12.99 -5.18
CA LEU A 238 10.82 -12.21 -6.13
C LEU A 238 9.31 -12.33 -5.84
N PRO A 239 8.58 -11.21 -5.67
CA PRO A 239 7.12 -11.24 -5.62
C PRO A 239 6.58 -11.78 -6.94
N ASP A 240 5.62 -12.70 -6.90
CA ASP A 240 5.06 -13.28 -8.13
C ASP A 240 4.13 -12.31 -8.85
N ILE A 241 3.43 -11.47 -8.10
CA ILE A 241 2.40 -10.57 -8.61
C ILE A 241 2.48 -9.17 -7.99
N LEU A 242 2.08 -8.17 -8.77
CA LEU A 242 1.81 -6.81 -8.31
C LEU A 242 0.38 -6.45 -8.68
N VAL A 243 -0.39 -5.93 -7.72
CA VAL A 243 -1.78 -5.54 -7.94
C VAL A 243 -1.92 -4.02 -7.80
N ALA A 244 -2.79 -3.44 -8.63
CA ALA A 244 -3.15 -2.03 -8.60
C ALA A 244 -4.67 -1.83 -8.65
N THR A 245 -5.20 -0.97 -7.78
CA THR A 245 -6.55 -0.40 -7.90
C THR A 245 -6.49 1.03 -8.43
N SER A 246 -7.54 1.47 -9.12
CA SER A 246 -7.59 2.83 -9.65
C SER A 246 -9.00 3.42 -9.68
N SER A 247 -9.09 4.72 -9.98
CA SER A 247 -10.36 5.47 -10.07
C SER A 247 -11.35 4.94 -11.09
N SER A 248 -10.94 4.11 -12.04
CA SER A 248 -11.85 3.44 -12.98
C SER A 248 -12.67 2.32 -12.36
N GLY A 249 -12.40 1.94 -11.10
CA GLY A 249 -13.08 0.82 -10.43
C GLY A 249 -12.53 -0.56 -10.81
N SER A 250 -11.45 -0.61 -11.61
CA SER A 250 -10.80 -1.86 -12.01
C SER A 250 -9.63 -2.22 -11.11
N VAL A 251 -9.40 -3.53 -10.99
CA VAL A 251 -8.21 -4.13 -10.37
C VAL A 251 -7.35 -4.70 -11.47
N HIS A 252 -6.07 -4.34 -11.47
CA HIS A 252 -5.08 -4.82 -12.43
C HIS A 252 -4.06 -5.67 -11.68
N ALA A 253 -3.80 -6.88 -12.17
CA ALA A 253 -2.80 -7.78 -11.63
C ALA A 253 -1.72 -8.04 -12.68
N PHE A 254 -0.46 -7.87 -12.27
CA PHE A 254 0.71 -7.95 -13.14
C PHE A 254 1.64 -9.07 -12.68
N SER A 255 1.95 -10.01 -13.57
CA SER A 255 2.84 -11.12 -13.27
C SER A 255 4.32 -10.69 -13.37
N LEU A 256 5.04 -10.76 -12.25
CA LEU A 256 6.43 -10.29 -12.12
C LEU A 256 7.46 -11.39 -12.39
N GLY A 257 7.19 -12.63 -11.98
CA GLY A 257 8.11 -13.76 -12.11
C GLY A 257 8.59 -14.02 -13.55
N PHE A 258 7.68 -13.83 -14.50
CA PHE A 258 7.94 -14.00 -15.91
C PHE A 258 8.50 -12.74 -16.60
N ALA A 259 8.03 -11.56 -16.18
CA ALA A 259 8.50 -10.25 -16.65
C ALA A 259 10.03 -10.09 -16.51
N ILE A 260 10.59 -10.58 -15.41
CA ILE A 260 12.01 -10.43 -15.08
C ILE A 260 12.86 -11.50 -15.78
N SER A 261 12.36 -12.73 -15.94
CA SER A 261 13.07 -13.81 -16.63
C SER A 261 13.15 -13.61 -18.15
N GLN A 262 12.13 -13.02 -18.79
CA GLN A 262 12.18 -12.65 -20.21
C GLN A 262 13.29 -11.63 -20.53
N ARG A 263 13.60 -10.71 -19.61
CA ARG A 263 14.67 -9.72 -19.81
C ARG A 263 16.05 -10.37 -19.78
N CYS A 264 16.30 -11.33 -18.88
CA CYS A 264 17.51 -12.14 -18.92
C CYS A 264 17.69 -12.83 -20.29
N ARG A 265 16.59 -13.33 -20.89
CA ARG A 265 16.61 -13.94 -22.23
C ARG A 265 16.77 -12.94 -23.39
N ARG A 266 16.26 -11.72 -23.28
CA ARG A 266 16.43 -10.67 -24.32
C ARG A 266 17.82 -10.01 -24.30
N SER A 267 18.49 -10.01 -23.15
CA SER A 267 19.85 -9.48 -23.02
C SER A 267 20.92 -10.28 -23.78
N THR A 268 20.60 -11.48 -24.28
CA THR A 268 21.51 -12.34 -25.04
C THR A 268 21.35 -12.23 -26.56
N SER A 269 20.40 -11.44 -27.09
CA SER A 269 20.21 -11.25 -28.53
C SER A 269 20.75 -9.90 -29.02
N PHE A 270 21.76 -9.96 -29.89
CA PHE A 270 22.56 -8.83 -30.41
C PHE A 270 21.80 -7.74 -31.18
N LEU A 271 20.49 -7.89 -31.45
CA LEU A 271 19.70 -7.00 -32.32
C LEU A 271 18.75 -6.05 -31.57
N GLY A 272 18.65 -6.13 -30.24
CA GLY A 272 17.72 -5.30 -29.45
C GLY A 272 18.19 -3.89 -29.08
N SER A 273 19.39 -3.48 -29.49
CA SER A 273 20.12 -2.32 -28.94
C SER A 273 19.88 -0.98 -29.64
N ILE A 274 18.99 -0.88 -30.65
CA ILE A 274 18.93 0.30 -31.55
C ILE A 274 17.62 1.12 -31.47
N LEU A 275 16.66 0.79 -30.58
CA LEU A 275 15.41 1.56 -30.49
C LEU A 275 15.34 2.47 -29.24
N PRO A 276 14.88 3.73 -29.37
CA PRO A 276 14.79 4.67 -28.25
C PRO A 276 13.77 4.21 -27.19
N SER A 277 14.20 4.23 -25.92
CA SER A 277 13.58 3.59 -24.75
C SER A 277 12.25 4.18 -24.25
N SER A 278 11.72 5.24 -24.87
CA SER A 278 10.63 6.00 -24.25
C SER A 278 9.22 5.50 -24.54
N VAL A 279 9.00 4.55 -25.46
CA VAL A 279 7.64 4.16 -25.89
C VAL A 279 7.36 2.64 -25.88
N ASN A 280 8.37 1.78 -26.00
CA ASN A 280 8.20 0.31 -26.08
C ASN A 280 8.56 -0.47 -24.80
N ASP A 281 8.78 0.22 -23.67
CA ASP A 281 9.27 -0.41 -22.43
C ASP A 281 8.18 -1.07 -21.56
N ALA A 282 6.91 -0.87 -21.90
CA ALA A 282 5.81 -1.53 -21.20
C ALA A 282 5.69 -2.98 -21.69
N LEU A 283 5.68 -3.91 -20.74
CA LEU A 283 5.52 -5.34 -21.01
C LEU A 283 4.19 -5.62 -21.72
N ASP A 284 4.20 -6.75 -22.43
CA ASP A 284 3.11 -7.27 -23.23
C ASP A 284 1.81 -7.39 -22.40
N PRO A 285 0.63 -7.06 -22.97
CA PRO A 285 -0.68 -7.36 -22.40
C PRO A 285 -0.83 -8.79 -21.86
N ALA A 286 -0.07 -9.75 -22.37
CA ALA A 286 -0.05 -11.11 -21.85
C ALA A 286 0.25 -11.18 -20.34
N HIS A 287 0.92 -10.22 -19.70
CA HIS A 287 1.24 -10.33 -18.25
C HIS A 287 0.32 -9.47 -17.39
N HIS A 288 -0.83 -9.11 -17.93
CA HIS A 288 -1.73 -8.14 -17.38
C HIS A 288 -3.15 -8.70 -17.34
N HIS A 289 -3.58 -9.07 -16.14
CA HIS A 289 -4.93 -9.56 -15.88
C HIS A 289 -5.77 -8.44 -15.28
N VAL A 290 -7.01 -8.28 -15.76
CA VAL A 290 -7.89 -7.19 -15.33
C VAL A 290 -9.20 -7.76 -14.81
N LEU A 291 -9.59 -7.30 -13.63
CA LEU A 291 -10.96 -7.38 -13.15
C LEU A 291 -11.60 -6.00 -13.34
N HIS A 292 -12.53 -5.93 -14.29
CA HIS A 292 -13.34 -4.73 -14.51
C HIS A 292 -14.46 -4.66 -13.47
N ASN A 293 -14.83 -3.43 -13.08
CA ASN A 293 -15.94 -3.17 -12.16
C ASN A 293 -15.82 -3.93 -10.83
N ALA A 294 -14.60 -4.07 -10.29
CA ALA A 294 -14.38 -4.66 -8.97
C ALA A 294 -14.99 -3.78 -7.88
N VAL A 295 -14.85 -2.46 -8.04
CA VAL A 295 -15.41 -1.46 -7.12
C VAL A 295 -16.10 -0.36 -7.91
N SER A 296 -17.03 0.37 -7.28
CA SER A 296 -17.71 1.51 -7.89
C SER A 296 -16.69 2.56 -8.38
N PRO A 297 -16.76 3.01 -9.65
CA PRO A 297 -15.84 4.01 -10.18
C PRO A 297 -15.76 5.26 -9.30
N GLY A 298 -14.55 5.79 -9.13
CA GLY A 298 -14.26 6.93 -8.26
C GLY A 298 -14.09 6.57 -6.78
N THR A 299 -14.55 5.40 -6.31
CA THR A 299 -14.44 5.00 -4.90
C THR A 299 -13.00 4.69 -4.54
N LYS A 300 -12.45 5.45 -3.58
CA LYS A 300 -11.10 5.21 -3.05
C LYS A 300 -11.04 3.80 -2.45
N SER A 301 -9.97 3.08 -2.76
CA SER A 301 -9.78 1.72 -2.29
C SER A 301 -8.32 1.44 -1.92
N CYS A 302 -8.12 0.57 -0.93
CA CYS A 302 -6.84 -0.02 -0.58
C CYS A 302 -6.87 -1.51 -0.91
N VAL A 303 -5.89 -2.00 -1.66
CA VAL A 303 -5.77 -3.42 -2.01
C VAL A 303 -4.50 -4.00 -1.43
N VAL A 304 -4.59 -5.22 -0.92
CA VAL A 304 -3.44 -6.03 -0.54
C VAL A 304 -3.53 -7.42 -1.15
N VAL A 305 -2.38 -7.95 -1.57
CA VAL A 305 -2.24 -9.37 -1.90
C VAL A 305 -1.96 -10.12 -0.60
N ARG A 306 -2.86 -10.99 -0.18
CA ARG A 306 -2.75 -11.74 1.08
C ARG A 306 -1.95 -13.01 0.95
N LYS A 307 -2.11 -13.72 -0.17
CA LYS A 307 -1.48 -15.00 -0.41
C LYS A 307 -1.29 -15.22 -1.90
N VAL A 308 -0.22 -15.88 -2.27
CA VAL A 308 -0.02 -16.44 -3.62
C VAL A 308 0.42 -17.88 -3.47
N ASP A 309 -0.41 -18.81 -3.92
CA ASP A 309 -0.10 -20.23 -3.99
C ASP A 309 0.34 -20.59 -5.40
N LYS A 310 1.53 -21.20 -5.53
CA LYS A 310 1.97 -21.79 -6.80
C LYS A 310 1.35 -23.17 -6.92
N VAL A 311 0.68 -23.43 -8.04
CA VAL A 311 0.16 -24.76 -8.33
C VAL A 311 1.33 -25.55 -8.91
N ALA A 312 1.90 -26.44 -8.11
CA ALA A 312 3.03 -27.26 -8.53
C ALA A 312 2.55 -28.34 -9.50
N ASP A 313 2.70 -28.09 -10.80
CA ASP A 313 2.64 -29.13 -11.83
C ASP A 313 4.05 -29.38 -12.39
N ALA A 314 4.39 -30.66 -12.51
CA ALA A 314 5.65 -31.16 -13.06
C ALA A 314 5.73 -31.02 -14.59
N SER A 315 5.30 -29.89 -15.17
CA SER A 315 5.26 -29.66 -16.60
C SER A 315 6.16 -28.51 -17.05
N THR A 316 6.75 -28.68 -18.24
CA THR A 316 7.63 -27.76 -18.97
C THR A 316 6.91 -26.51 -19.52
N SER A 317 5.87 -26.02 -18.83
CA SER A 317 5.09 -24.87 -19.31
C SER A 317 5.83 -23.54 -19.10
N GLU A 318 5.58 -22.59 -20.01
CA GLU A 318 6.22 -21.27 -19.97
C GLU A 318 5.64 -20.38 -18.85
N PHE A 319 4.42 -20.66 -18.40
CA PHE A 319 3.71 -19.91 -17.36
C PHE A 319 3.47 -20.77 -16.12
N VAL A 320 3.81 -20.22 -14.95
CA VAL A 320 3.56 -20.89 -13.66
C VAL A 320 2.12 -20.60 -13.23
N ALA A 321 1.28 -21.63 -13.18
CA ALA A 321 -0.05 -21.48 -12.60
C ALA A 321 0.04 -20.99 -11.15
N CYS A 322 -0.76 -19.98 -10.83
CA CYS A 322 -0.83 -19.43 -9.49
C CYS A 322 -2.24 -19.04 -9.10
N ARG A 323 -2.50 -19.09 -7.79
CA ARG A 323 -3.75 -18.65 -7.18
C ARG A 323 -3.42 -17.56 -6.18
N ALA A 324 -3.92 -16.35 -6.40
CA ALA A 324 -3.71 -15.21 -5.54
C ALA A 324 -5.00 -14.80 -4.82
N THR A 325 -4.93 -14.60 -3.51
CA THR A 325 -6.03 -14.06 -2.69
C THR A 325 -5.77 -12.58 -2.44
N LEU A 326 -6.73 -11.73 -2.81
CA LEU A 326 -6.68 -10.28 -2.70
C LEU A 326 -7.76 -9.81 -1.74
N SER A 327 -7.43 -8.86 -0.87
CA SER A 327 -8.42 -8.13 -0.09
C SER A 327 -8.45 -6.66 -0.50
N ILE A 328 -9.65 -6.14 -0.66
CA ILE A 328 -9.92 -4.75 -1.04
C ILE A 328 -10.77 -4.13 0.05
N LEU A 329 -10.30 -3.01 0.61
CA LEU A 329 -11.08 -2.13 1.47
C LEU A 329 -11.50 -0.93 0.65
N THR A 330 -12.80 -0.63 0.63
CA THR A 330 -13.36 0.52 -0.07
C THR A 330 -13.83 1.56 0.93
N TYR A 331 -13.65 2.84 0.59
CA TYR A 331 -14.00 3.94 1.49
C TYR A 331 -15.52 4.15 1.63
N ASP A 332 -16.33 3.55 0.74
CA ASP A 332 -17.79 3.47 0.88
C ASP A 332 -18.25 2.41 1.89
N GLY A 333 -17.34 1.62 2.48
CA GLY A 333 -17.63 0.79 3.64
C GLY A 333 -17.60 -0.72 3.41
N TYR A 334 -16.95 -1.22 2.36
CA TYR A 334 -16.92 -2.65 2.07
C TYR A 334 -15.52 -3.25 2.23
N PHE A 335 -15.50 -4.49 2.73
CA PHE A 335 -14.38 -5.40 2.55
C PHE A 335 -14.78 -6.43 1.49
N GLN A 336 -13.92 -6.64 0.50
CA GLN A 336 -14.12 -7.63 -0.55
C GLN A 336 -12.89 -8.52 -0.65
N GLU A 337 -13.09 -9.83 -0.69
CA GLU A 337 -12.03 -10.81 -0.97
C GLU A 337 -12.21 -11.43 -2.34
N TYR A 338 -11.25 -11.20 -3.22
CA TYR A 338 -11.20 -11.78 -4.54
C TYR A 338 -10.12 -12.87 -4.61
N VAL A 339 -10.41 -13.91 -5.38
CA VAL A 339 -9.42 -14.90 -5.78
C VAL A 339 -9.16 -14.76 -7.28
N LEU A 340 -7.89 -14.57 -7.62
CA LEU A 340 -7.38 -14.63 -8.98
C LEU A 340 -6.72 -15.99 -9.19
N SER A 341 -7.19 -16.75 -10.18
CA SER A 341 -6.53 -17.99 -10.61
C SER A 341 -5.97 -17.79 -12.01
N ILE A 342 -4.68 -18.05 -12.20
CA ILE A 342 -4.00 -18.03 -13.49
C ILE A 342 -3.56 -19.46 -13.81
N ASN A 343 -3.98 -19.98 -14.95
CA ASN A 343 -3.61 -21.33 -15.39
C ASN A 343 -2.25 -21.36 -16.14
N ASN A 344 -1.78 -22.56 -16.50
CA ASN A 344 -0.51 -22.73 -17.26
C ASN A 344 -0.58 -22.18 -18.70
N GLN A 345 -1.77 -21.80 -19.18
CA GLN A 345 -1.99 -21.13 -20.47
C GLN A 345 -2.07 -19.61 -20.30
N ASN A 346 -1.84 -19.10 -19.09
CA ASN A 346 -1.89 -17.69 -18.74
C ASN A 346 -3.28 -17.05 -18.93
N GLU A 347 -4.33 -17.85 -18.82
CA GLU A 347 -5.71 -17.37 -18.72
C GLU A 347 -6.06 -17.12 -17.26
N SER A 348 -6.69 -15.99 -16.98
CA SER A 348 -7.13 -15.60 -15.64
C SER A 348 -8.62 -15.78 -15.43
N SER A 349 -9.00 -16.34 -14.29
CA SER A 349 -10.36 -16.27 -13.75
C SER A 349 -10.37 -15.54 -12.41
N TRP A 350 -11.48 -14.85 -12.14
CA TRP A 350 -11.69 -14.06 -10.94
C TRP A 350 -12.97 -14.53 -10.24
N SER A 351 -12.92 -14.71 -8.93
CA SER A 351 -14.09 -14.98 -8.09
C SER A 351 -14.13 -14.04 -6.90
N LEU A 352 -15.31 -13.53 -6.55
CA LEU A 352 -15.56 -12.83 -5.29
C LEU A 352 -15.96 -13.90 -4.26
N GLU A 353 -15.11 -14.14 -3.27
CA GLU A 353 -15.33 -15.18 -2.26
C GLU A 353 -16.09 -14.64 -1.04
N ARG A 354 -15.79 -13.40 -0.64
CA ARG A 354 -16.38 -12.77 0.55
C ARG A 354 -16.62 -11.29 0.30
N GLU A 355 -17.75 -10.80 0.80
CA GLU A 355 -18.05 -9.38 0.87
C GLU A 355 -18.69 -9.07 2.22
N PHE A 356 -18.18 -8.06 2.92
CA PHE A 356 -18.71 -7.59 4.19
C PHE A 356 -18.99 -6.10 4.12
N ASN A 357 -20.18 -5.69 4.56
CA ASN A 357 -20.44 -4.30 4.86
C ASN A 357 -19.88 -3.98 6.26
N LEU A 358 -18.82 -3.18 6.29
CA LEU A 358 -18.09 -2.82 7.50
C LEU A 358 -18.86 -1.80 8.36
N LEU A 359 -19.83 -1.10 7.77
CA LEU A 359 -20.69 -0.14 8.46
C LEU A 359 -21.86 -0.83 9.15
N THR A 360 -22.38 -1.96 8.66
CA THR A 360 -23.47 -2.66 9.37
C THR A 360 -22.97 -3.39 10.63
N VAL A 361 -21.68 -3.72 10.70
CA VAL A 361 -21.05 -4.17 11.95
C VAL A 361 -21.03 -3.04 13.01
N LEU A 362 -21.52 -1.83 12.71
CA LEU A 362 -21.77 -0.74 13.67
C LEU A 362 -23.00 -0.96 14.55
N SER A 363 -24.00 -1.77 14.15
CA SER A 363 -25.32 -1.75 14.80
C SER A 363 -25.55 -2.75 15.93
N ASP A 364 -24.74 -3.80 16.06
CA ASP A 364 -25.02 -4.86 17.04
C ASP A 364 -24.60 -4.49 18.47
N SER A 365 -23.74 -3.49 18.66
CA SER A 365 -23.38 -2.98 19.99
C SER A 365 -24.36 -1.94 20.54
N ALA A 366 -25.25 -1.38 19.71
CA ALA A 366 -26.24 -0.37 20.11
C ALA A 366 -27.59 -0.97 20.56
N LYS A 367 -27.74 -2.30 20.56
CA LYS A 367 -28.97 -3.00 20.98
C LYS A 367 -28.86 -3.73 22.31
N SER A 368 -27.73 -3.61 23.02
CA SER A 368 -27.51 -4.25 24.32
C SER A 368 -27.12 -3.26 25.42
N SER A 369 -27.92 -2.21 25.59
CA SER A 369 -27.86 -1.31 26.75
C SER A 369 -29.26 -1.03 27.28
#